data_AF-A0AAU0LKF4-F1
#
_entry.id   AF-A0AAU0LKF4-F1
#
_cell.length_a   1.000
_cell.length_b   1.000
_cell.length_c   1.000
_cell.angle_alpha   90.00
_cell.angle_beta   90.00
_cell.angle_gamma   90.00
#
_symmetry.space_group_name_H-M   'P 1'
#
loop_
_entity.id
_entity.type
_entity.pdbx_description
1 polymer ?
#
loop_
_entity_poly.entity_id
_entity_poly.type
_entity_poly.pdbx_seq_one_letter_code
_entity_poly.pdbx_strand_id
1 'polypeptide(L)' 'MAISLRTAAPTSPTTGTPDPIQLHADAHNALNMAVFYLRQPQANLPGARRKAIQALSALRNLSAILEG' A
#
# COMPACT_ATOMS: atom_id res chain seq x y z
N MET A 1 1.93 -14.60 -26.06
CA MET A 1 1.00 -14.36 -24.94
C MET A 1 1.78 -13.63 -23.85
N ALA A 2 1.74 -12.29 -23.85
CA ALA A 2 2.60 -11.48 -22.99
C ALA A 2 2.01 -11.42 -21.57
N ILE A 3 2.78 -11.87 -20.59
CA ILE A 3 2.43 -11.83 -19.17
C ILE A 3 2.55 -10.38 -18.77
N SER A 4 1.42 -9.70 -18.54
CA SER A 4 1.42 -8.35 -18.00
C SER A 4 1.86 -8.45 -16.53
N LEU A 5 3.17 -8.30 -16.29
CA LEU A 5 3.69 -8.10 -14.95
C LEU A 5 3.07 -6.79 -14.45
N ARG A 6 2.09 -6.89 -13.54
CA ARG A 6 1.78 -5.78 -12.64
C ARG A 6 2.98 -5.62 -11.72
N THR A 7 4.02 -5.00 -12.24
CA THR A 7 5.11 -4.45 -11.45
C THR A 7 4.42 -3.50 -10.47
N ALA A 8 4.34 -3.89 -9.20
CA ALA A 8 4.16 -2.91 -8.15
C ALA A 8 5.25 -1.86 -8.41
N ALA A 9 4.85 -0.63 -8.70
CA ALA A 9 5.79 0.43 -9.05
C ALA A 9 6.93 0.36 -8.04
N PRO A 10 8.20 0.23 -8.47
CA PRO A 10 9.29 0.36 -7.53
C PRO A 10 9.11 1.74 -6.91
N THR A 11 8.77 1.78 -5.61
CA THR A 11 8.92 2.99 -4.84
C THR A 11 10.41 3.23 -4.81
N SER A 12 10.90 3.96 -5.82
CA SER A 12 12.25 4.51 -5.82
C SER A 12 12.44 5.11 -4.44
N PRO A 13 13.54 4.81 -3.73
CA PRO A 13 13.82 5.49 -2.48
C PRO A 13 14.02 6.95 -2.85
N THR A 14 12.95 7.76 -2.75
CA THR A 14 13.06 9.20 -2.83
C THR A 14 13.89 9.58 -1.63
N THR A 15 15.18 9.85 -1.88
CA THR A 15 16.14 10.38 -0.91
C THR A 15 15.74 11.84 -0.62
N GLY A 16 14.56 12.03 -0.05
CA GLY A 16 13.86 13.31 0.10
C GLY A 16 12.49 13.05 0.73
N THR A 17 12.00 14.01 1.50
CA THR A 17 10.75 13.96 2.26
C THR A 17 9.67 13.14 1.53
N PRO A 18 9.07 12.12 2.18
CA PRO A 18 8.09 11.26 1.52
C PRO A 18 6.99 12.11 0.89
N ASP A 19 6.76 11.95 -0.41
CA ASP A 19 5.73 12.73 -1.09
C ASP A 19 4.34 12.31 -0.56
N PRO A 20 3.51 13.25 -0.04
CA PRO A 20 2.19 12.93 0.46
C PRO A 20 1.30 12.23 -0.59
N ILE A 21 1.49 12.52 -1.88
CA ILE A 21 0.77 11.85 -2.98
C ILE A 21 1.17 10.36 -3.04
N GLN A 22 2.46 10.05 -2.89
CA GLN A 22 2.95 8.68 -2.89
C GLN A 22 2.45 7.90 -1.68
N LEU A 23 2.46 8.52 -0.49
CA LEU A 23 1.92 7.88 0.73
C LEU A 23 0.42 7.59 0.62
N HIS A 24 -0.35 8.50 0.02
CA HIS A 24 -1.77 8.28 -0.23
C HIS A 24 -2.00 7.11 -1.21
N ALA A 25 -1.23 7.07 -2.31
CA ALA A 25 -1.30 5.99 -3.29
C ALA A 25 -0.93 4.63 -2.67
N ASP A 26 0.10 4.59 -1.83
CA ASP A 26 0.53 3.37 -1.12
C ASP A 26 -0.53 2.87 -0.14
N ALA A 27 -1.15 3.77 0.62
CA ALA A 27 -2.26 3.43 1.51
C ALA A 27 -3.42 2.80 0.73
N HIS A 28 -3.82 3.42 -0.38
CA HIS A 28 -4.92 2.95 -1.22
C HIS A 28 -4.61 1.57 -1.84
N ASN A 29 -3.39 1.39 -2.36
CA ASN A 29 -2.96 0.12 -2.94
C ASN A 29 -2.93 -1.01 -1.89
N ALA A 30 -2.42 -0.74 -0.69
CA ALA A 30 -2.38 -1.71 0.39
C ALA A 30 -3.78 -2.09 0.89
N LEU A 31 -4.73 -1.14 0.97
CA LEU A 31 -6.13 -1.44 1.29
C LEU A 31 -6.79 -2.31 0.22
N ASN A 32 -6.59 -1.99 -1.06
CA ASN A 32 -7.13 -2.79 -2.16
C ASN A 32 -6.60 -4.23 -2.13
N MET A 33 -5.31 -4.41 -1.81
CA MET A 33 -4.71 -5.74 -1.59
C MET A 33 -5.28 -6.46 -0.37
N ALA A 34 -5.55 -5.77 0.73
CA ALA A 34 -6.18 -6.36 1.90
C ALA A 34 -7.59 -6.89 1.56
N VAL A 35 -8.41 -6.08 0.88
CA VAL A 35 -9.74 -6.48 0.41
C VAL A 35 -9.66 -7.63 -0.58
N PHE A 36 -8.71 -7.59 -1.52
CA PHE A 36 -8.49 -8.68 -2.46
C PHE A 36 -8.17 -10.01 -1.74
N TYR A 37 -7.30 -10.00 -0.72
CA TYR A 37 -7.00 -11.20 0.06
C TYR A 37 -8.20 -11.74 0.86
N LEU A 38 -9.11 -10.87 1.28
CA LEU A 38 -10.35 -11.27 1.98
C LEU A 38 -11.41 -11.84 1.04
N ARG A 39 -11.42 -11.42 -0.23
CA ARG A 39 -12.37 -11.89 -1.26
C ARG A 39 -11.98 -13.24 -1.87
N GLN A 40 -10.82 -13.79 -1.52
CA GLN A 40 -10.40 -15.10 -2.05
C GLN A 40 -11.19 -16.24 -1.38
N PRO A 41 -11.49 -17.33 -2.12
CA PRO A 41 -12.24 -18.49 -1.60
C PRO A 41 -11.60 -19.11 -0.35
N GLN A 42 -10.27 -19.05 -0.26
CA GLN A 42 -9.50 -19.32 0.95
C GLN A 42 -8.89 -18.00 1.41
N ALA A 43 -9.59 -17.30 2.30
CA ALA A 43 -9.19 -15.97 2.73
C ALA A 43 -7.79 -16.00 3.39
N ASN A 44 -6.84 -15.27 2.80
CA ASN A 44 -5.50 -15.11 3.37
C ASN A 44 -5.53 -14.01 4.45
N LEU A 45 -6.10 -14.34 5.62
CA LEU A 45 -6.21 -13.42 6.75
C LEU A 45 -4.85 -12.84 7.19
N PRO A 46 -3.76 -13.64 7.30
CA PRO A 46 -2.44 -13.09 7.66
C PRO A 46 -1.87 -12.13 6.60
N GLY A 47 -2.12 -12.39 5.32
CA GLY A 47 -1.74 -11.50 4.21
C GLY A 47 -2.54 -10.21 4.20
N ALA A 48 -3.86 -10.30 4.39
CA ALA A 48 -4.76 -9.15 4.50
C ALA A 48 -4.38 -8.25 5.68
N ARG A 49 -4.10 -8.83 6.86
CA ARG A 49 -3.69 -8.08 8.05
C ARG A 49 -2.39 -7.32 7.82
N ARG A 50 -1.38 -7.93 7.20
CA ARG A 50 -0.10 -7.27 6.89
C ARG A 50 -0.31 -6.08 5.95
N LYS A 51 -1.17 -6.23 4.94
CA LYS A 51 -1.51 -5.13 4.02
C LYS A 51 -2.29 -4.01 4.70
N ALA A 52 -3.22 -4.34 5.61
CA ALA A 52 -3.90 -3.32 6.41
C ALA A 52 -2.93 -2.54 7.32
N ILE A 53 -1.95 -3.22 7.92
CA ILE A 53 -0.91 -2.56 8.73
C ILE A 53 -0.04 -1.63 7.87
N GLN A 54 0.33 -2.06 6.66
CA GLN A 54 1.07 -1.22 5.70
C GLN A 54 0.28 0.05 5.31
N ALA A 55 -1.02 -0.09 5.06
CA ALA A 55 -1.89 1.06 4.80
C ALA A 55 -1.95 2.01 6.00
N LEU A 56 -2.09 1.48 7.21
CA LEU A 56 -2.14 2.28 8.44
C LEU A 56 -0.85 3.07 8.66
N SER A 57 0.32 2.46 8.44
CA SER A 57 1.59 3.19 8.55
C SER A 57 1.72 4.31 7.51
N ALA A 58 1.28 4.06 6.27
CA ALA A 58 1.33 5.08 5.22
C ALA A 58 0.42 6.27 5.54
N LEU A 59 -0.78 6.02 6.06
CA LEU A 59 -1.71 7.07 6.50
C LEU A 59 -1.18 7.87 7.70
N ARG A 60 -0.52 7.21 8.66
CA ARG A 60 0.10 7.90 9.81
C ARG A 60 1.24 8.81 9.35
N ASN A 61 2.07 8.34 8.42
CA ASN A 61 3.13 9.15 7.83
C ASN A 61 2.54 10.32 7.04
N LEU A 62 1.44 10.10 6.32
CA LEU A 62 0.75 11.16 5.59
C LEU A 62 0.19 12.23 6.54
N SER A 63 -0.50 11.84 7.62
CA SER A 63 -0.99 12.77 8.65
C SER A 63 0.16 13.53 9.30
N ALA A 64 1.27 12.88 9.63
CA ALA A 64 2.46 13.55 10.18
C ALA A 64 3.08 14.59 9.23
N ILE A 65 3.00 14.38 7.91
CA ILE A 65 3.51 15.33 6.90
C ILE A 65 2.53 16.50 6.69
N LEU A 66 1.23 16.27 6.84
CA LEU A 66 0.20 17.30 6.69
C LEU A 66 0.02 18.16 7.94
N GLU A 67 0.33 17.62 9.12
CA GLU A 67 0.20 18.29 10.43
C GLU A 67 1.51 18.97 10.91
N GLY A 68 2.64 18.71 10.23
CA GLY A 68 3.94 19.35 10.50
C GLY A 68 4.14 20.64 9.73
#